data_AF-A0AA49JPZ6-F1
#
_entry.id   AF-A0AA49JPZ6-F1
#
_cell.length_a   1.000
_cell.length_b   1.000
_cell.length_c   1.000
_cell.angle_alpha   90.00
_cell.angle_beta   90.00
_cell.angle_gamma   90.00
#
_symmetry.space_group_name_H-M   'P 1'
#
loop_
_entity.id
_entity.type
_entity.pdbx_description
1 polymer ?
#
loop_
_entity_poly.entity_id
_entity_poly.type
_entity_poly.pdbx_seq_one_letter_code
_entity_poly.pdbx_strand_id
1 'polypeptide(L)'
;MNLNIDGKTYFFSEGITLEDISQNFKDMHKAKIVAAKVDNLMVDLSTKVDRDCEIQFVDMSTEEGMMVYRRSLTFVLIKAVKDILPDSKVTIEHSLGKGLYCEIHGSTVNNRIVQTIKNRMKEIIDADYPIVKKYMDKKEALDLFMKEGLEEKVSLFKYSDKEKIPVYFCDDVVDFFYSPCVPSTGYLELFDLFLYFPGVILLFPDPAKPDILPRFMDVPKLASIFKEAEEWANILDIGYVASLNDMIKNGHGRELVLISEALHEKKIASIADHIYQNKMIKLVLIAGPSSSGKTSFVHRLSVQLRVNGLKPLPISLDNYFLPRELTPKDEFGNYNFETIDALDLELFNDHIIKLMLGEEVKLPIFNFKKGVREENGKKVKLDKNQIILVEGIHGLNEKLTRDIPKDSKYRIYISALTQLNLDEHNRISTTETRLLRRIVRDNQFRSSDAEETILMWPSVRKGEENYIFPYQEDADIMFNSSLPYELPVIKKYAEPLLREIDKDSRAFSVAQELLEILSYFVNLEDESAIPPNSLIKEFIGGSCLDV
;
A
#
# COMPACT_ATOMS: atom_id res chain seq x y z
N MET A 1 7.83 -38.23 -10.31
CA MET A 1 8.20 -37.35 -9.18
C MET A 1 7.14 -37.39 -8.10
N ASN A 2 7.54 -37.19 -6.84
CA ASN A 2 6.66 -37.07 -5.68
C ASN A 2 6.41 -35.60 -5.39
N LEU A 3 5.17 -35.16 -5.54
CA LEU A 3 4.79 -33.77 -5.24
C LEU A 3 4.00 -33.74 -3.94
N ASN A 4 4.42 -32.89 -2.99
CA ASN A 4 3.64 -32.61 -1.79
C ASN A 4 2.71 -31.43 -2.08
N ILE A 5 1.40 -31.67 -2.16
CA ILE A 5 0.38 -30.66 -2.45
C ILE A 5 -0.54 -30.57 -1.24
N ASP A 6 -0.57 -29.41 -0.60
CA ASP A 6 -1.36 -29.13 0.62
C ASP A 6 -1.21 -30.21 1.71
N GLY A 7 0.02 -30.68 1.93
CA GLY A 7 0.37 -31.67 2.95
C GLY A 7 0.09 -33.14 2.57
N LYS A 8 -0.24 -33.42 1.31
CA LYS A 8 -0.44 -34.79 0.79
C LYS A 8 0.47 -35.07 -0.40
N THR A 9 1.03 -36.27 -0.45
CA THR A 9 1.90 -36.70 -1.55
C THR A 9 1.09 -37.26 -2.72
N TYR A 10 1.37 -36.76 -3.93
CA TYR A 10 0.81 -37.23 -5.19
C TYR A 10 1.91 -37.58 -6.19
N PHE A 11 1.59 -38.45 -7.15
CA PHE A 11 2.52 -38.92 -8.18
C PHE A 11 2.16 -38.33 -9.54
N PHE A 12 3.13 -37.68 -10.17
CA PHE A 12 2.99 -37.11 -11.51
C PHE A 12 4.21 -37.44 -12.38
N SER A 13 4.01 -37.35 -13.70
CA SER A 13 5.09 -37.44 -14.69
C SER A 13 5.95 -36.19 -14.66
N GLU A 14 7.26 -36.36 -14.84
CA GLU A 14 8.20 -35.23 -14.92
C GLU A 14 7.87 -34.31 -16.10
N GLY A 15 8.07 -33.00 -15.90
CA GLY A 15 7.87 -31.98 -16.92
C GLY A 15 6.41 -31.54 -17.14
N ILE A 16 5.47 -32.06 -16.34
CA ILE A 16 4.08 -31.56 -16.29
C ILE A 16 4.05 -30.11 -15.76
N THR A 17 3.11 -29.30 -16.24
CA THR A 17 2.94 -27.92 -15.77
C THR A 17 2.12 -27.87 -14.48
N LEU A 18 2.32 -26.82 -13.69
CA LEU A 18 1.45 -26.53 -12.54
C LEU A 18 0.01 -26.26 -12.97
N GLU A 19 -0.22 -25.73 -14.17
CA GLU A 19 -1.52 -25.53 -14.79
C GLU A 19 -2.27 -26.85 -14.97
N ASP A 20 -1.62 -27.86 -15.54
CA ASP A 20 -2.19 -29.20 -15.74
C ASP A 20 -2.47 -29.87 -14.39
N ILE A 21 -1.54 -29.76 -13.42
CA ILE A 21 -1.72 -30.30 -12.08
C ILE A 21 -2.92 -29.62 -11.39
N SER A 22 -3.05 -28.30 -11.50
CA SER A 22 -4.08 -27.50 -10.81
C SER A 22 -5.51 -27.92 -11.17
N GLN A 23 -5.71 -28.49 -12.38
CA GLN A 23 -7.01 -29.00 -12.81
C GLN A 23 -7.58 -30.04 -11.85
N ASN A 24 -6.72 -30.85 -11.23
CA ASN A 24 -7.11 -31.89 -10.29
C ASN A 24 -7.50 -31.35 -8.90
N PHE A 25 -7.22 -30.07 -8.63
CA PHE A 25 -7.42 -29.44 -7.32
C PHE A 25 -8.45 -28.31 -7.32
N LYS A 26 -9.06 -27.99 -8.48
CA LYS A 26 -10.04 -26.90 -8.62
C LYS A 26 -11.15 -26.92 -7.56
N ASP A 27 -11.72 -28.08 -7.27
CA ASP A 27 -12.83 -28.23 -6.33
C ASP A 27 -12.43 -28.04 -4.85
N MET A 28 -11.12 -27.99 -4.55
CA MET A 28 -10.60 -27.71 -3.21
C MET A 28 -10.39 -26.21 -2.94
N HIS A 29 -10.53 -25.38 -3.98
CA HIS A 29 -10.32 -23.94 -3.92
C HIS A 29 -11.63 -23.17 -3.99
N LYS A 30 -11.68 -22.01 -3.34
CA LYS A 30 -12.88 -21.17 -3.31
C LYS A 30 -13.08 -20.37 -4.59
N ALA A 31 -12.01 -20.20 -5.36
CA ALA A 31 -11.98 -19.38 -6.57
C ALA A 31 -11.04 -20.00 -7.61
N LYS A 32 -10.98 -19.39 -8.80
CA LYS A 32 -10.07 -19.82 -9.87
C LYS A 32 -8.61 -19.74 -9.38
N ILE A 33 -7.89 -20.86 -9.50
CA ILE A 33 -6.44 -20.93 -9.25
C ILE A 33 -5.73 -20.14 -10.35
N VAL A 34 -4.82 -19.24 -9.96
CA VAL A 34 -4.17 -18.31 -10.88
C VAL A 34 -2.65 -18.41 -10.88
N ALA A 35 -2.07 -18.99 -9.81
CA ALA A 35 -0.64 -19.19 -9.65
C ALA A 35 -0.38 -20.27 -8.59
N ALA A 36 0.89 -20.55 -8.30
CA ALA A 36 1.28 -21.51 -7.28
C ALA A 36 2.57 -21.08 -6.58
N LYS A 37 2.81 -21.64 -5.40
CA LYS A 37 4.08 -21.56 -4.69
C LYS A 37 4.78 -22.91 -4.81
N VAL A 38 6.01 -22.92 -5.29
CA VAL A 38 6.88 -24.10 -5.32
C VAL A 38 7.99 -23.89 -4.30
N ASP A 39 8.04 -24.70 -3.25
CA ASP A 39 8.91 -24.51 -2.09
C ASP A 39 8.83 -23.06 -1.56
N ASN A 40 7.60 -22.60 -1.32
CA ASN A 40 7.23 -21.24 -0.90
C ASN A 40 7.60 -20.08 -1.86
N LEU A 41 8.11 -20.36 -3.06
CA LEU A 41 8.37 -19.34 -4.09
C LEU A 41 7.20 -19.21 -5.07
N MET A 42 6.68 -18.01 -5.22
CA MET A 42 5.58 -17.71 -6.13
C MET A 42 6.01 -17.86 -7.61
N VAL A 43 5.28 -18.68 -8.37
CA VAL A 43 5.56 -18.99 -9.78
C VAL A 43 4.29 -19.04 -10.64
N ASP A 44 4.44 -18.84 -11.95
CA ASP A 44 3.36 -18.98 -12.93
C ASP A 44 2.88 -20.44 -13.02
N LEU A 45 1.61 -20.66 -13.32
CA LEU A 45 1.09 -22.03 -13.53
C LEU A 45 1.71 -22.70 -14.77
N SER A 46 2.24 -21.95 -15.72
CA SER A 46 2.98 -22.50 -16.88
C SER A 46 4.35 -23.11 -16.51
N THR A 47 4.79 -22.95 -15.25
CA THR A 47 6.04 -23.55 -14.76
C THR A 47 5.95 -25.07 -14.79
N LYS A 48 6.98 -25.69 -15.39
CA LYS A 48 7.16 -27.14 -15.40
C LYS A 48 7.83 -27.60 -14.11
N VAL A 49 7.36 -28.72 -13.58
CA VAL A 49 7.95 -29.35 -12.39
C VAL A 49 8.72 -30.61 -12.82
N ASP A 50 10.00 -30.68 -12.47
CA ASP A 50 10.94 -31.73 -12.87
C ASP A 50 11.64 -32.41 -11.69
N ARG A 51 11.25 -32.05 -10.46
CA ARG A 51 11.80 -32.58 -9.21
C ARG A 51 10.73 -32.72 -8.15
N ASP A 52 11.05 -33.45 -7.09
CA ASP A 52 10.25 -33.48 -5.87
C ASP A 52 10.27 -32.08 -5.22
N CYS A 53 9.09 -31.58 -4.85
CA CYS A 53 8.91 -30.26 -4.25
C CYS A 53 7.59 -30.17 -3.47
N GLU A 54 7.45 -29.12 -2.67
CA GLU A 54 6.19 -28.69 -2.07
C GLU A 54 5.48 -27.70 -3.00
N ILE A 55 4.17 -27.89 -3.19
CA ILE A 55 3.33 -27.05 -4.02
C ILE A 55 2.13 -26.58 -3.20
N GLN A 56 1.89 -25.28 -3.20
CA GLN A 56 0.67 -24.67 -2.70
C GLN A 56 0.01 -23.87 -3.81
N PHE A 57 -1.22 -24.20 -4.18
CA PHE A 57 -1.96 -23.43 -5.17
C PHE A 57 -2.49 -22.12 -4.57
N VAL A 58 -2.49 -21.07 -5.39
CA VAL A 58 -2.92 -19.73 -5.02
C VAL A 58 -4.09 -19.33 -5.92
N ASP A 59 -5.25 -19.09 -5.30
CA ASP A 59 -6.48 -18.70 -5.98
C ASP A 59 -6.82 -17.21 -5.75
N MET A 60 -7.79 -16.71 -6.51
CA MET A 60 -8.24 -15.31 -6.45
C MET A 60 -8.84 -14.89 -5.10
N SER A 61 -9.13 -15.81 -4.18
CA SER A 61 -9.62 -15.48 -2.83
C SER A 61 -8.50 -15.00 -1.90
N THR A 62 -7.25 -15.09 -2.35
CA THR A 62 -6.07 -14.60 -1.65
C THR A 62 -5.60 -13.25 -2.22
N GLU A 63 -4.95 -12.43 -1.40
CA GLU A 63 -4.34 -11.16 -1.86
C GLU A 63 -3.29 -11.42 -2.95
N GLU A 64 -2.40 -12.40 -2.76
CA GLU A 64 -1.36 -12.78 -3.73
C GLU A 64 -1.99 -13.21 -5.07
N GLY A 65 -3.02 -14.07 -5.05
CA GLY A 65 -3.71 -14.49 -6.27
C GLY A 65 -4.43 -13.34 -6.97
N MET A 66 -5.06 -12.45 -6.19
CA MET A 66 -5.70 -11.27 -6.76
C MET A 66 -4.69 -10.29 -7.37
N MET A 67 -3.47 -10.19 -6.85
CA MET A 67 -2.39 -9.41 -7.49
C MET A 67 -1.99 -9.99 -8.84
N VAL A 68 -1.87 -11.33 -8.95
CA VAL A 68 -1.62 -12.01 -10.23
C VAL A 68 -2.73 -11.72 -11.24
N TYR A 69 -4.00 -11.79 -10.82
CA TYR A 69 -5.15 -11.48 -11.66
C TYR A 69 -5.12 -10.04 -12.18
N ARG A 70 -4.92 -9.06 -11.27
CA ARG A 70 -4.88 -7.63 -11.61
C ARG A 70 -3.77 -7.29 -12.60
N ARG A 71 -2.57 -7.81 -12.35
CA ARG A 71 -1.39 -7.61 -13.21
C ARG A 71 -1.56 -8.18 -14.61
N SER A 72 -2.18 -9.36 -14.69
CA SER A 72 -2.49 -9.97 -15.98
C SER A 72 -3.56 -9.17 -16.74
N LEU A 73 -4.54 -8.63 -16.02
CA LEU A 73 -5.57 -7.77 -16.59
C LEU A 73 -5.02 -6.43 -17.09
N THR A 74 -4.01 -5.85 -16.43
CA THR A 74 -3.30 -4.67 -16.97
C THR A 74 -2.58 -5.01 -18.27
N PHE A 75 -2.05 -6.22 -18.42
CA PHE A 75 -1.43 -6.64 -19.68
C PHE A 75 -2.46 -6.72 -20.83
N VAL A 76 -3.67 -7.21 -20.54
CA VAL A 76 -4.79 -7.17 -21.50
C VAL A 76 -5.18 -5.75 -21.87
N LEU A 77 -5.23 -4.83 -20.89
CA LEU A 77 -5.49 -3.40 -21.16
C LEU A 77 -4.42 -2.81 -22.08
N ILE A 78 -3.13 -3.05 -21.80
CA ILE A 78 -2.01 -2.57 -22.62
C ILE A 78 -2.14 -3.06 -24.06
N LYS A 79 -2.42 -4.36 -24.26
CA LYS A 79 -2.66 -4.91 -25.60
C LYS A 79 -3.88 -4.30 -26.28
N ALA A 80 -5.01 -4.18 -25.57
CA ALA A 80 -6.22 -3.60 -26.12
C ALA A 80 -6.02 -2.13 -26.54
N VAL A 81 -5.23 -1.36 -25.78
CA VAL A 81 -4.86 0.01 -26.14
C VAL A 81 -3.93 0.01 -27.35
N LYS A 82 -2.92 -0.85 -27.43
CA LYS A 82 -2.03 -0.96 -28.61
C LYS A 82 -2.82 -1.29 -29.88
N ASP A 83 -3.80 -2.18 -29.80
CA ASP A 83 -4.64 -2.58 -30.94
C ASP A 83 -5.53 -1.42 -31.44
N ILE A 84 -6.05 -0.58 -30.54
CA ILE A 84 -7.01 0.49 -30.87
C ILE A 84 -6.33 1.85 -31.11
N LEU A 85 -5.25 2.12 -30.39
CA LEU A 85 -4.50 3.38 -30.37
C LEU A 85 -2.98 3.08 -30.40
N PRO A 86 -2.41 2.67 -31.55
CA PRO A 86 -1.03 2.15 -31.63
C PRO A 86 0.07 3.11 -31.17
N ASP A 87 -0.17 4.43 -31.30
CA ASP A 87 0.79 5.47 -30.90
C ASP A 87 0.62 5.93 -29.43
N SER A 88 -0.32 5.33 -28.70
CA SER A 88 -0.60 5.70 -27.30
C SER A 88 0.20 4.87 -26.32
N LYS A 89 0.55 5.47 -25.18
CA LYS A 89 1.23 4.79 -24.08
C LYS A 89 0.28 4.64 -22.90
N VAL A 90 0.30 3.48 -22.26
CA VAL A 90 -0.47 3.23 -21.03
C VAL A 90 0.46 3.40 -19.84
N THR A 91 0.02 4.11 -18.81
CA THR A 91 0.68 4.09 -17.51
C THR A 91 -0.27 3.56 -16.45
N ILE A 92 0.25 2.70 -15.58
CA ILE A 92 -0.47 2.11 -14.46
C ILE A 92 -0.13 2.90 -13.21
N GLU A 93 -1.07 3.70 -12.74
CA GLU A 93 -0.83 4.68 -11.69
C GLU A 93 -1.04 4.04 -10.30
N HIS A 94 -2.19 4.31 -9.69
CA HIS A 94 -2.47 4.00 -8.29
C HIS A 94 -3.88 3.42 -8.12
N SER A 95 -4.13 2.80 -6.98
CA SER A 95 -5.46 2.31 -6.63
C SER A 95 -6.36 3.46 -6.18
N LEU A 96 -7.54 3.58 -6.77
CA LEU A 96 -8.62 4.46 -6.30
C LEU A 96 -9.80 3.59 -5.85
N GLY A 97 -10.04 3.57 -4.55
CA GLY A 97 -11.01 2.66 -3.96
C GLY A 97 -10.68 1.20 -4.28
N LYS A 98 -11.62 0.51 -4.95
CA LYS A 98 -11.45 -0.89 -5.39
C LYS A 98 -11.07 -1.03 -6.88
N GLY A 99 -10.78 0.08 -7.56
CA GLY A 99 -10.30 0.10 -8.94
C GLY A 99 -8.84 0.55 -9.05
N LEU A 100 -8.25 0.32 -10.21
CA LEU A 100 -6.92 0.78 -10.57
C LEU A 100 -7.04 1.93 -11.57
N TYR A 101 -6.47 3.09 -11.23
CA TYR A 101 -6.39 4.22 -12.12
C TYR A 101 -5.24 4.02 -13.11
N CYS A 102 -5.53 4.26 -14.39
CA CYS A 102 -4.56 4.17 -15.47
C CYS A 102 -4.72 5.37 -16.39
N GLU A 103 -3.63 5.85 -16.97
CA GLU A 103 -3.66 6.90 -17.98
C GLU A 103 -3.30 6.36 -19.36
N ILE A 104 -3.87 6.99 -20.39
CA ILE A 104 -3.58 6.68 -21.78
C ILE A 104 -3.09 7.97 -22.42
N HIS A 105 -1.79 8.01 -22.67
CA HIS A 105 -1.07 9.17 -23.18
C HIS A 105 -1.02 9.17 -24.70
N GLY A 106 -0.93 10.34 -25.31
CA GLY A 106 -0.81 10.50 -26.76
C GLY A 106 -2.15 10.49 -27.52
N SER A 107 -3.28 10.28 -26.85
CA SER A 107 -4.61 10.33 -27.45
C SER A 107 -5.65 10.94 -26.51
N THR A 108 -6.70 11.54 -27.07
CA THR A 108 -7.83 12.04 -26.26
C THR A 108 -8.69 10.86 -25.80
N VAL A 109 -8.75 10.63 -24.49
CA VAL A 109 -9.61 9.59 -23.90
C VAL A 109 -11.01 10.15 -23.67
N ASN A 110 -12.02 9.45 -24.19
CA ASN A 110 -13.43 9.77 -23.96
C ASN A 110 -14.26 8.48 -23.84
N ASN A 111 -15.51 8.58 -23.39
CA ASN A 111 -16.38 7.42 -23.16
C ASN A 111 -16.50 6.48 -24.37
N ARG A 112 -16.51 7.02 -25.60
CA ARG A 112 -16.60 6.18 -26.81
C ARG A 112 -15.34 5.35 -27.00
N ILE A 113 -14.16 5.97 -26.85
CA ILE A 113 -12.87 5.29 -26.95
C ILE A 113 -12.71 4.25 -25.84
N VAL A 114 -13.08 4.61 -24.60
CA VAL A 114 -13.03 3.67 -23.46
C VAL A 114 -13.93 2.46 -23.71
N GLN A 115 -15.13 2.65 -24.26
CA GLN A 115 -16.00 1.52 -24.60
C GLN A 115 -15.41 0.64 -25.72
N THR A 116 -14.73 1.23 -26.71
CA THR A 116 -14.03 0.47 -27.76
C THR A 116 -12.89 -0.35 -27.16
N ILE A 117 -12.07 0.24 -26.29
CA ILE A 117 -10.97 -0.46 -25.59
C ILE A 117 -11.55 -1.59 -24.73
N LYS A 118 -12.61 -1.34 -23.96
CA LYS A 118 -13.28 -2.35 -23.15
C LYS A 118 -13.78 -3.53 -23.99
N ASN A 119 -14.41 -3.27 -25.12
CA ASN A 119 -14.85 -4.31 -26.05
C ASN A 119 -13.65 -5.11 -26.59
N ARG A 120 -12.56 -4.42 -26.94
CA ARG A 120 -11.34 -5.07 -27.41
C ARG A 120 -10.69 -5.95 -26.34
N MET A 121 -10.64 -5.49 -25.09
CA MET A 121 -10.19 -6.32 -23.96
C MET A 121 -11.01 -7.61 -23.86
N LYS A 122 -12.34 -7.52 -24.00
CA LYS A 122 -13.21 -8.69 -23.99
C LYS A 122 -12.91 -9.64 -25.16
N GLU A 123 -12.71 -9.13 -26.37
CA GLU A 123 -12.33 -9.95 -27.52
C GLU A 123 -10.99 -10.67 -27.32
N ILE A 124 -10.01 -10.01 -26.68
CA ILE A 124 -8.72 -10.61 -26.34
C ILE A 124 -8.92 -11.76 -25.33
N ILE A 125 -9.71 -11.53 -24.27
CA ILE A 125 -10.01 -12.54 -23.26
C ILE A 125 -10.78 -13.73 -23.84
N ASP A 126 -11.80 -13.46 -24.67
CA ASP A 126 -12.61 -14.50 -25.34
C ASP A 126 -11.77 -15.33 -26.34
N ALA A 127 -10.70 -14.75 -26.90
CA ALA A 127 -9.76 -15.44 -27.78
C ALA A 127 -8.71 -16.28 -27.03
N ASP A 128 -8.62 -16.15 -25.71
CA ASP A 128 -7.76 -16.95 -24.83
C ASP A 128 -6.28 -16.98 -25.25
N TYR A 129 -5.73 -15.81 -25.60
CA TYR A 129 -4.32 -15.70 -25.96
C TYR A 129 -3.40 -16.21 -24.84
N PRO A 130 -2.38 -17.03 -25.15
CA PRO A 130 -1.42 -17.50 -24.17
C PRO A 130 -0.52 -16.37 -23.70
N ILE A 131 -0.24 -16.33 -22.39
CA ILE A 131 0.73 -15.44 -21.77
C ILE A 131 1.99 -16.25 -21.45
N VAL A 132 3.05 -16.02 -22.23
CA VAL A 132 4.27 -16.84 -22.18
C VAL A 132 5.41 -16.06 -21.54
N LYS A 133 5.99 -16.61 -20.47
CA LYS A 133 7.20 -16.07 -19.83
C LYS A 133 8.46 -16.70 -20.44
N LYS A 134 9.45 -15.88 -20.79
CA LYS A 134 10.79 -16.33 -21.20
C LYS A 134 11.86 -15.58 -20.42
N TYR A 135 12.85 -16.31 -19.91
CA TYR A 135 14.07 -15.69 -19.38
C TYR A 135 15.01 -15.37 -20.52
N MET A 136 15.20 -14.09 -20.79
CA MET A 136 16.09 -13.58 -21.84
C MET A 136 17.35 -12.98 -21.21
N ASP A 137 18.47 -13.04 -21.92
CA ASP A 137 19.67 -12.35 -21.48
C ASP A 137 19.42 -10.84 -21.41
N LYS A 138 19.96 -10.17 -20.39
CA LYS A 138 19.69 -8.75 -20.10
C LYS A 138 19.76 -7.88 -21.36
N LYS A 139 20.83 -7.99 -22.14
CA LYS A 139 21.00 -7.20 -23.36
C LYS A 139 19.88 -7.40 -24.37
N GLU A 140 19.50 -8.66 -24.63
CA GLU A 140 18.44 -8.99 -25.61
C GLU A 140 17.08 -8.47 -25.16
N ALA A 141 16.77 -8.58 -23.87
CA ALA A 141 15.53 -8.04 -23.30
C ALA A 141 15.48 -6.50 -23.40
N LEU A 142 16.59 -5.81 -23.10
CA LEU A 142 16.65 -4.35 -23.20
C LEU A 142 16.53 -3.87 -24.65
N ASP A 143 17.20 -4.53 -25.60
CA ASP A 143 17.09 -4.22 -27.03
C ASP A 143 15.63 -4.40 -27.52
N LEU A 144 14.94 -5.44 -27.03
CA LEU A 144 13.52 -5.67 -27.32
C LEU A 144 12.62 -4.58 -26.72
N PHE A 145 12.81 -4.22 -25.46
CA PHE A 145 12.02 -3.15 -24.80
C PHE A 145 12.23 -1.79 -25.47
N MET A 146 13.47 -1.44 -25.84
CA MET A 146 13.74 -0.21 -26.59
C MET A 146 13.02 -0.19 -27.94
N LYS A 147 13.00 -1.33 -28.66
CA LYS A 147 12.31 -1.43 -29.94
C LYS A 147 10.80 -1.23 -29.82
N GLU A 148 10.21 -1.70 -28.72
CA GLU A 148 8.77 -1.55 -28.44
C GLU A 148 8.43 -0.22 -27.74
N GLY A 149 9.41 0.68 -27.53
CA GLY A 149 9.20 2.00 -26.94
C GLY A 149 9.02 2.02 -25.41
N LEU A 150 9.42 0.94 -24.73
CA LEU A 150 9.36 0.75 -23.27
C LEU A 150 10.65 1.26 -22.59
N GLU A 151 10.90 2.56 -22.70
CA GLU A 151 12.15 3.20 -22.28
C GLU A 151 12.36 3.21 -20.76
N GLU A 152 11.31 3.37 -19.95
CA GLU A 152 11.46 3.39 -18.49
C GLU A 152 11.84 2.01 -17.96
N LYS A 153 11.31 0.97 -18.60
CA LYS A 153 11.71 -0.42 -18.35
C LYS A 153 13.19 -0.63 -18.59
N VAL A 154 13.74 -0.07 -19.67
CA VAL A 154 15.16 -0.19 -19.99
C VAL A 154 16.00 0.53 -18.94
N SER A 155 15.55 1.72 -18.55
CA SER A 155 16.18 2.54 -17.51
C SER A 155 16.15 1.86 -16.13
N LEU A 156 15.07 1.16 -15.78
CA LEU A 156 14.92 0.41 -14.52
C LEU A 156 16.06 -0.60 -14.31
N PHE A 157 16.48 -1.30 -15.36
CA PHE A 157 17.53 -2.31 -15.28
C PHE A 157 18.95 -1.75 -15.33
N LYS A 158 19.15 -0.44 -15.47
CA LYS A 158 20.47 0.21 -15.52
C LYS A 158 21.36 -0.15 -14.32
N TYR A 159 20.78 -0.19 -13.12
CA TYR A 159 21.46 -0.50 -11.86
C TYR A 159 21.17 -1.90 -11.32
N SER A 160 20.46 -2.73 -12.08
CA SER A 160 20.14 -4.11 -11.69
C SER A 160 21.29 -5.05 -12.02
N ASP A 161 21.67 -5.90 -11.06
CA ASP A 161 22.70 -6.94 -11.24
C ASP A 161 22.17 -8.22 -11.92
N LYS A 162 20.91 -8.20 -12.38
CA LYS A 162 20.29 -9.36 -13.03
C LYS A 162 20.90 -9.65 -14.40
N GLU A 163 21.39 -10.88 -14.58
CA GLU A 163 21.89 -11.35 -15.88
C GLU A 163 20.77 -11.72 -16.85
N LYS A 164 19.64 -12.21 -16.31
CA LYS A 164 18.46 -12.59 -17.08
C LYS A 164 17.22 -11.87 -16.61
N ILE A 165 16.38 -11.48 -17.57
CA ILE A 165 15.13 -10.75 -17.33
C ILE A 165 13.96 -11.66 -17.74
N PRO A 166 12.93 -11.84 -16.89
CA PRO A 166 11.70 -12.51 -17.28
C PRO A 166 10.87 -11.58 -18.17
N VAL A 167 10.73 -11.92 -19.45
CA VAL A 167 9.93 -11.19 -20.42
C VAL A 167 8.64 -11.98 -20.68
N TYR A 168 7.51 -11.30 -20.55
CA TYR A 168 6.19 -11.85 -20.85
C TYR A 168 5.75 -11.46 -22.25
N PHE A 169 5.11 -12.40 -22.94
CA PHE A 169 4.57 -12.24 -24.29
C PHE A 169 3.08 -12.54 -24.27
N CYS A 170 2.27 -11.65 -24.83
CA CYS A 170 0.85 -11.85 -25.07
C CYS A 170 0.55 -11.42 -26.52
N ASP A 171 0.38 -12.40 -27.41
CA ASP A 171 0.31 -12.19 -28.85
C ASP A 171 1.55 -11.43 -29.39
N ASP A 172 1.37 -10.21 -29.90
CA ASP A 172 2.39 -9.32 -30.44
C ASP A 172 2.90 -8.27 -29.43
N VAL A 173 2.46 -8.35 -28.18
CA VAL A 173 2.84 -7.43 -27.10
C VAL A 173 3.80 -8.13 -26.15
N VAL A 174 4.82 -7.39 -25.72
CA VAL A 174 5.83 -7.85 -24.77
C VAL A 174 5.89 -6.91 -23.58
N ASP A 175 6.18 -7.46 -22.41
CA ASP A 175 6.31 -6.67 -21.18
C ASP A 175 7.21 -7.33 -20.14
N PHE A 176 7.52 -6.61 -19.07
CA PHE A 176 8.18 -7.10 -17.87
C PHE A 176 7.21 -7.05 -16.69
N PHE A 177 7.19 -8.12 -15.91
CA PHE A 177 6.48 -8.18 -14.63
C PHE A 177 7.37 -8.89 -13.60
N TYR A 178 7.53 -8.28 -12.43
CA TYR A 178 8.41 -8.82 -11.37
C TYR A 178 7.81 -10.02 -10.60
N SER A 179 6.53 -10.33 -10.83
CA SER A 179 5.76 -11.38 -10.16
C SER A 179 4.83 -12.06 -11.17
N PRO A 180 4.34 -13.29 -10.92
CA PRO A 180 3.65 -14.09 -11.93
C PRO A 180 2.43 -13.45 -12.59
N CYS A 181 2.12 -13.95 -13.79
CA CYS A 181 0.88 -13.70 -14.53
C CYS A 181 0.08 -15.01 -14.68
N VAL A 182 -1.20 -14.88 -15.02
CA VAL A 182 -2.05 -16.03 -15.39
C VAL A 182 -1.54 -16.67 -16.70
N PRO A 183 -1.82 -17.97 -16.96
CA PRO A 183 -1.35 -18.68 -18.15
C PRO A 183 -1.87 -18.13 -19.49
N SER A 184 -3.09 -17.61 -19.48
CA SER A 184 -3.76 -17.13 -20.68
C SER A 184 -4.81 -16.07 -20.34
N THR A 185 -5.13 -15.24 -21.33
CA THR A 185 -6.09 -14.14 -21.16
C THR A 185 -7.50 -14.62 -20.80
N GLY A 186 -7.89 -15.86 -21.12
CA GLY A 186 -9.17 -16.46 -20.73
C GLY A 186 -9.34 -16.68 -19.22
N TYR A 187 -8.30 -16.48 -18.41
CA TYR A 187 -8.44 -16.45 -16.95
C TYR A 187 -9.18 -15.19 -16.45
N LEU A 188 -9.24 -14.12 -17.25
CA LEU A 188 -9.53 -12.74 -16.81
C LEU A 188 -10.96 -12.27 -17.11
N GLU A 189 -11.94 -13.15 -16.92
CA GLU A 189 -13.32 -12.98 -17.37
C GLU A 189 -14.08 -11.81 -16.71
N LEU A 190 -13.71 -11.44 -15.47
CA LEU A 190 -14.41 -10.42 -14.68
C LEU A 190 -13.61 -9.12 -14.64
N PHE A 191 -14.05 -8.12 -15.41
CA PHE A 191 -13.53 -6.76 -15.33
C PHE A 191 -14.55 -5.71 -15.78
N ASP A 192 -14.29 -4.46 -15.41
CA ASP A 192 -14.93 -3.28 -16.02
C ASP A 192 -13.87 -2.23 -16.35
N LEU A 193 -14.16 -1.38 -17.32
CA LEU A 193 -13.33 -0.24 -17.71
C LEU A 193 -14.24 0.95 -18.00
N PHE A 194 -14.02 2.06 -17.30
CA PHE A 194 -14.79 3.28 -17.50
C PHE A 194 -13.92 4.52 -17.37
N LEU A 195 -14.37 5.61 -18.00
CA LEU A 195 -13.68 6.88 -18.00
C LEU A 195 -13.66 7.47 -16.59
N TYR A 196 -12.48 7.89 -16.15
CA TYR A 196 -12.28 8.69 -14.94
C TYR A 196 -11.28 9.77 -15.29
N PHE A 197 -11.76 10.90 -15.78
CA PHE A 197 -10.94 11.89 -16.46
C PHE A 197 -9.76 12.39 -15.59
N PRO A 198 -8.54 12.51 -16.14
CA PRO A 198 -8.17 12.34 -17.56
C PRO A 198 -7.92 10.88 -18.02
N GLY A 199 -7.85 9.92 -17.10
CA GLY A 199 -7.61 8.51 -17.38
C GLY A 199 -8.85 7.61 -17.36
N VAL A 200 -8.64 6.37 -16.92
CA VAL A 200 -9.64 5.31 -16.81
C VAL A 200 -9.50 4.58 -15.48
N ILE A 201 -10.60 3.99 -15.01
CA ILE A 201 -10.57 3.00 -13.93
C ILE A 201 -10.73 1.61 -14.53
N LEU A 202 -9.72 0.78 -14.29
CA LEU A 202 -9.79 -0.67 -14.48
C LEU A 202 -10.30 -1.31 -13.20
N LEU A 203 -11.47 -1.93 -13.26
CA LEU A 203 -12.14 -2.56 -12.14
C LEU A 203 -12.03 -4.09 -12.23
N PHE A 204 -11.82 -4.74 -11.11
CA PHE A 204 -11.64 -6.18 -10.98
C PHE A 204 -12.25 -6.67 -9.64
N PRO A 205 -12.42 -7.99 -9.45
CA PRO A 205 -13.00 -8.52 -8.23
C PRO A 205 -12.18 -8.24 -6.97
N ASP A 206 -12.81 -8.40 -5.82
CA ASP A 206 -12.18 -8.32 -4.51
C ASP A 206 -11.83 -9.73 -3.99
N PRO A 207 -10.71 -9.95 -3.29
CA PRO A 207 -10.38 -11.29 -2.76
C PRO A 207 -11.49 -11.88 -1.88
N ALA A 208 -12.24 -11.05 -1.14
CA ALA A 208 -13.34 -11.53 -0.32
C ALA A 208 -14.57 -11.98 -1.14
N LYS A 209 -14.68 -11.53 -2.40
CA LYS A 209 -15.78 -11.84 -3.33
C LYS A 209 -15.23 -11.98 -4.76
N PRO A 210 -14.47 -13.04 -5.05
CA PRO A 210 -13.70 -13.16 -6.30
C PRO A 210 -14.57 -13.32 -7.55
N ASP A 211 -15.85 -13.70 -7.38
CA ASP A 211 -16.79 -13.95 -8.49
C ASP A 211 -17.65 -12.73 -8.84
N ILE A 212 -17.47 -11.59 -8.17
CA ILE A 212 -18.33 -10.41 -8.33
C ILE A 212 -17.47 -9.15 -8.41
N LEU A 213 -17.77 -8.28 -9.38
CA LEU A 213 -17.17 -6.95 -9.44
C LEU A 213 -17.71 -6.07 -8.30
N PRO A 214 -16.83 -5.40 -7.54
CA PRO A 214 -17.26 -4.46 -6.51
C PRO A 214 -17.95 -3.25 -7.15
N ARG A 215 -18.77 -2.54 -6.39
CA ARG A 215 -19.24 -1.22 -6.82
C ARG A 215 -18.11 -0.22 -6.66
N PHE A 216 -17.76 0.50 -7.72
CA PHE A 216 -16.85 1.64 -7.61
C PHE A 216 -17.52 2.77 -6.83
N MET A 217 -16.81 3.25 -5.80
CA MET A 217 -17.19 4.41 -5.01
C MET A 217 -16.17 5.50 -5.31
N ASP A 218 -16.67 6.66 -5.73
CA ASP A 218 -15.82 7.79 -6.08
C ASP A 218 -15.04 8.31 -4.86
N VAL A 219 -13.77 8.67 -5.07
CA VAL A 219 -12.80 9.06 -4.04
C VAL A 219 -12.02 10.32 -4.47
N PRO A 220 -12.70 11.46 -4.66
CA PRO A 220 -12.11 12.64 -5.29
C PRO A 220 -11.01 13.29 -4.44
N LYS A 221 -11.09 13.26 -3.10
CA LYS A 221 -10.03 13.81 -2.25
C LYS A 221 -8.77 12.95 -2.39
N LEU A 222 -8.90 11.63 -2.35
CA LEU A 222 -7.76 10.74 -2.55
C LEU A 222 -7.12 10.93 -3.93
N ALA A 223 -7.93 11.01 -4.99
CA ALA A 223 -7.45 11.26 -6.35
C ALA A 223 -6.67 12.58 -6.44
N SER A 224 -7.14 13.65 -5.76
CA SER A 224 -6.43 14.93 -5.73
C SER A 224 -5.05 14.85 -5.07
N ILE A 225 -4.87 13.99 -4.08
CA ILE A 225 -3.59 13.81 -3.39
C ILE A 225 -2.59 13.05 -4.26
N PHE A 226 -3.04 12.04 -5.01
CA PHE A 226 -2.16 11.36 -5.96
C PHE A 226 -1.72 12.28 -7.09
N LYS A 227 -2.66 13.07 -7.65
CA LYS A 227 -2.32 14.10 -8.63
C LYS A 227 -1.30 15.10 -8.10
N GLU A 228 -1.48 15.58 -6.87
CA GLU A 228 -0.51 16.48 -6.24
C GLU A 228 0.87 15.80 -6.09
N ALA A 229 0.90 14.51 -5.72
CA ALA A 229 2.14 13.75 -5.59
C ALA A 229 2.85 13.57 -6.94
N GLU A 230 2.11 13.34 -8.02
CA GLU A 230 2.62 13.26 -9.39
C GLU A 230 3.19 14.60 -9.86
N GLU A 231 2.49 15.71 -9.62
CA GLU A 231 2.99 17.06 -9.92
C GLU A 231 4.33 17.35 -9.20
N TRP A 232 4.46 16.94 -7.94
CA TRP A 232 5.72 17.07 -7.21
C TRP A 232 6.83 16.15 -7.73
N ALA A 233 6.50 14.91 -8.11
CA ALA A 233 7.45 14.00 -8.72
C ALA A 233 8.00 14.56 -10.04
N ASN A 234 7.15 15.17 -10.85
CA ASN A 234 7.54 15.86 -12.09
C ASN A 234 8.42 17.09 -11.83
N ILE A 235 8.14 17.90 -10.79
CA ILE A 235 8.99 19.05 -10.42
C ILE A 235 10.40 18.59 -9.98
N LEU A 236 10.48 17.41 -9.36
CA LEU A 236 11.72 16.81 -8.89
C LEU A 236 12.42 15.94 -9.96
N ASP A 237 11.86 15.85 -11.17
CA ASP A 237 12.32 14.98 -12.26
C ASP A 237 12.47 13.50 -11.81
N ILE A 238 11.53 13.00 -11.00
CA ILE A 238 11.51 11.63 -10.45
C ILE A 238 10.21 10.88 -10.76
N GLY A 239 9.94 10.67 -12.04
CA GLY A 239 8.75 9.90 -12.48
C GLY A 239 8.80 8.42 -12.08
N TYR A 240 10.00 7.81 -12.09
CA TYR A 240 10.19 6.38 -11.85
C TYR A 240 11.46 6.09 -11.04
N VAL A 241 11.59 4.85 -10.55
CA VAL A 241 12.76 4.40 -9.79
C VAL A 241 14.08 4.66 -10.51
N ALA A 242 14.11 4.53 -11.84
CA ALA A 242 15.33 4.80 -12.61
C ALA A 242 15.79 6.26 -12.47
N SER A 243 14.89 7.23 -12.63
CA SER A 243 15.19 8.65 -12.46
C SER A 243 15.60 9.02 -11.02
N LEU A 244 14.95 8.39 -10.02
CA LEU A 244 15.37 8.52 -8.62
C LEU A 244 16.80 7.99 -8.41
N ASN A 245 17.09 6.80 -8.94
CA ASN A 245 18.41 6.19 -8.83
C ASN A 245 19.50 7.05 -9.49
N ASP A 246 19.21 7.61 -10.67
CA ASP A 246 20.10 8.51 -11.39
C ASP A 246 20.43 9.74 -10.53
N MET A 247 19.43 10.37 -9.94
CA MET A 247 19.62 11.52 -9.05
C MET A 247 20.51 11.18 -7.84
N ILE A 248 20.27 10.02 -7.19
CA ILE A 248 21.09 9.58 -6.05
C ILE A 248 22.54 9.30 -6.49
N LYS A 249 22.73 8.56 -7.59
CA LYS A 249 24.06 8.19 -8.10
C LYS A 249 24.86 9.39 -8.61
N ASN A 250 24.18 10.43 -9.10
CA ASN A 250 24.80 11.67 -9.54
C ASN A 250 25.10 12.64 -8.37
N GLY A 251 24.88 12.25 -7.11
CA GLY A 251 25.24 13.04 -5.93
C GLY A 251 24.16 14.02 -5.46
N HIS A 252 22.96 13.98 -6.04
CA HIS A 252 21.84 14.87 -5.70
C HIS A 252 20.92 14.30 -4.61
N GLY A 253 21.26 13.15 -3.99
CA GLY A 253 20.44 12.54 -2.93
C GLY A 253 20.17 13.48 -1.74
N ARG A 254 21.15 14.30 -1.33
CA ARG A 254 20.98 15.29 -0.27
C ARG A 254 19.96 16.37 -0.65
N GLU A 255 20.00 16.84 -1.88
CA GLU A 255 19.08 17.85 -2.41
C GLU A 255 17.64 17.30 -2.42
N LEU A 256 17.45 16.05 -2.88
CA LEU A 256 16.15 15.38 -2.83
C LEU A 256 15.57 15.35 -1.41
N VAL A 257 16.39 14.97 -0.41
CA VAL A 257 15.95 14.92 1.00
C VAL A 257 15.50 16.30 1.48
N LEU A 258 16.30 17.33 1.23
CA LEU A 258 15.99 18.70 1.66
C LEU A 258 14.70 19.22 1.04
N ILE A 259 14.49 19.02 -0.26
CA ILE A 259 13.27 19.48 -0.94
C ILE A 259 12.06 18.70 -0.42
N SER A 260 12.15 17.36 -0.35
CA SER A 260 11.05 16.51 0.12
C SER A 260 10.59 16.88 1.54
N GLU A 261 11.53 17.13 2.45
CA GLU A 261 11.22 17.53 3.82
C GLU A 261 10.66 18.95 3.92
N ALA A 262 11.18 19.87 3.12
CA ALA A 262 10.63 21.23 3.04
C ALA A 262 9.17 21.22 2.54
N LEU A 263 8.84 20.34 1.59
CA LEU A 263 7.46 20.17 1.11
C LEU A 263 6.53 19.60 2.18
N HIS A 264 6.95 18.57 2.91
CA HIS A 264 6.20 18.04 4.05
C HIS A 264 5.96 19.14 5.10
N GLU A 265 6.99 19.90 5.45
CA GLU A 265 6.87 20.98 6.44
C GLU A 265 5.92 22.08 5.97
N LYS A 266 6.00 22.48 4.70
CA LYS A 266 5.09 23.46 4.09
C LYS A 266 3.64 23.01 4.15
N LYS A 267 3.35 21.74 3.87
CA LYS A 267 1.99 21.18 3.96
C LYS A 267 1.48 21.15 5.39
N ILE A 268 2.29 20.73 6.36
CA ILE A 268 1.90 20.68 7.77
C ILE A 268 1.62 22.10 8.30
N ALA A 269 2.45 23.09 7.93
CA ALA A 269 2.21 24.48 8.27
C ALA A 269 0.89 25.00 7.68
N SER A 270 0.62 24.70 6.40
CA SER A 270 -0.66 25.07 5.75
C SER A 270 -1.88 24.42 6.44
N ILE A 271 -1.78 23.17 6.89
CA ILE A 271 -2.84 22.51 7.67
C ILE A 271 -3.04 23.25 9.00
N ALA A 272 -1.96 23.61 9.70
CA ALA A 272 -2.04 24.36 10.95
C ALA A 272 -2.66 25.76 10.75
N ASP A 273 -2.40 26.42 9.62
CA ASP A 273 -2.99 27.71 9.26
C ASP A 273 -4.49 27.59 9.04
N HIS A 274 -4.94 26.57 8.30
CA HIS A 274 -6.38 26.30 8.09
C HIS A 274 -7.10 26.06 9.42
N ILE A 275 -6.51 25.24 10.31
CA ILE A 275 -7.05 24.99 11.64
C ILE A 275 -7.12 26.28 12.46
N TYR A 276 -6.06 27.10 12.41
CA TYR A 276 -6.01 28.35 13.17
C TYR A 276 -7.04 29.40 12.72
N GLN A 277 -7.29 29.48 11.41
CA GLN A 277 -8.22 30.46 10.83
C GLN A 277 -9.67 30.19 11.25
N ASN A 278 -10.05 28.92 11.43
CA ASN A 278 -11.39 28.55 11.87
C ASN A 278 -11.47 28.39 13.39
N LYS A 279 -11.96 29.44 14.08
CA LYS A 279 -12.07 29.48 15.55
C LYS A 279 -13.10 28.51 16.14
N MET A 280 -13.96 27.90 15.32
CA MET A 280 -14.92 26.89 15.76
C MET A 280 -14.24 25.55 16.05
N ILE A 281 -13.11 25.26 15.38
CA ILE A 281 -12.38 24.00 15.57
C ILE A 281 -11.81 23.94 16.98
N LYS A 282 -12.17 22.88 17.70
CA LYS A 282 -11.66 22.55 19.04
C LYS A 282 -11.09 21.14 19.13
N LEU A 283 -11.48 20.27 18.20
CA LEU A 283 -11.05 18.89 18.14
C LEU A 283 -10.49 18.60 16.74
N VAL A 284 -9.22 18.20 16.67
CA VAL A 284 -8.58 17.70 15.45
C VAL A 284 -8.43 16.20 15.58
N LEU A 285 -8.97 15.45 14.62
CA LEU A 285 -8.95 14.00 14.57
C LEU A 285 -8.00 13.55 13.47
N ILE A 286 -6.99 12.77 13.81
CA ILE A 286 -5.96 12.30 12.89
C ILE A 286 -6.07 10.79 12.83
N ALA A 287 -6.45 10.26 11.66
CA ALA A 287 -6.49 8.82 11.44
C ALA A 287 -5.76 8.44 10.16
N GLY A 288 -5.37 7.19 10.11
CA GLY A 288 -4.59 6.65 9.02
C GLY A 288 -4.22 5.22 9.32
N PRO A 289 -3.97 4.42 8.28
CA PRO A 289 -3.68 3.02 8.45
C PRO A 289 -2.31 2.77 9.11
N SER A 290 -1.96 1.52 9.42
CA SER A 290 -0.71 1.20 10.12
C SER A 290 0.53 1.70 9.35
N SER A 291 1.55 2.20 10.05
CA SER A 291 2.77 2.75 9.42
C SER A 291 2.56 3.97 8.50
N SER A 292 1.49 4.74 8.71
CA SER A 292 1.27 6.01 8.02
C SER A 292 2.04 7.20 8.61
N GLY A 293 2.67 7.07 9.78
CA GLY A 293 3.42 8.16 10.44
C GLY A 293 2.56 9.12 11.26
N LYS A 294 1.44 8.64 11.84
CA LYS A 294 0.50 9.44 12.64
C LYS A 294 1.20 10.13 13.80
N THR A 295 1.96 9.39 14.60
CA THR A 295 2.61 9.90 15.81
C THR A 295 3.55 11.04 15.44
N SER A 296 4.47 10.83 14.50
CA SER A 296 5.36 11.89 14.01
C SER A 296 4.60 13.10 13.46
N PHE A 297 3.55 12.88 12.68
CA PHE A 297 2.71 13.95 12.14
C PHE A 297 2.03 14.77 13.24
N VAL A 298 1.50 14.13 14.28
CA VAL A 298 0.86 14.81 15.42
C VAL A 298 1.86 15.72 16.13
N HIS A 299 3.09 15.25 16.33
CA HIS A 299 4.16 16.06 16.93
C HIS A 299 4.55 17.25 16.04
N ARG A 300 4.76 17.04 14.73
CA ARG A 300 5.08 18.14 13.78
C ARG A 300 3.96 19.15 13.67
N LEU A 301 2.71 18.69 13.53
CA LEU A 301 1.53 19.56 13.51
C LEU A 301 1.40 20.34 14.83
N SER A 302 1.69 19.70 15.97
CA SER A 302 1.67 20.37 17.27
C SER A 302 2.64 21.55 17.34
N VAL A 303 3.84 21.43 16.73
CA VAL A 303 4.80 22.54 16.65
C VAL A 303 4.23 23.67 15.81
N GLN A 304 3.68 23.38 14.63
CA GLN A 304 3.10 24.42 13.76
C GLN A 304 1.88 25.12 14.37
N LEU A 305 1.01 24.37 15.07
CA LEU A 305 -0.10 24.96 15.82
C LEU A 305 0.39 25.90 16.93
N ARG A 306 1.51 25.57 17.59
CA ARG A 306 2.14 26.45 18.60
C ARG A 306 2.72 27.71 17.99
N VAL A 307 3.32 27.63 16.80
CA VAL A 307 3.76 28.81 16.04
C VAL A 307 2.58 29.75 15.77
N ASN A 308 1.42 29.19 15.45
CA ASN A 308 0.17 29.94 15.26
C ASN A 308 -0.48 30.42 16.57
N GLY A 309 0.12 30.15 17.73
CA GLY A 309 -0.37 30.58 19.04
C GLY A 309 -1.44 29.68 19.66
N LEU A 310 -1.73 28.51 19.08
CA LEU A 310 -2.58 27.48 19.66
C LEU A 310 -1.77 26.56 20.57
N LYS A 311 -2.40 26.05 21.63
CA LYS A 311 -1.78 25.06 22.52
C LYS A 311 -2.39 23.69 22.28
N PRO A 312 -1.74 22.78 21.53
CA PRO A 312 -2.28 21.44 21.32
C PRO A 312 -2.20 20.59 22.59
N LEU A 313 -3.27 19.86 22.87
CA LEU A 313 -3.35 18.78 23.86
C LEU A 313 -3.50 17.46 23.11
N PRO A 314 -2.41 16.69 22.91
CA PRO A 314 -2.49 15.39 22.26
C PRO A 314 -3.13 14.35 23.19
N ILE A 315 -4.02 13.54 22.64
CA ILE A 315 -4.71 12.42 23.28
C ILE A 315 -4.67 11.24 22.30
N SER A 316 -3.97 10.16 22.66
CA SER A 316 -3.99 8.93 21.86
C SER A 316 -5.24 8.10 22.17
N LEU A 317 -5.94 7.64 21.12
CA LEU A 317 -7.10 6.75 21.25
C LEU A 317 -6.75 5.40 21.88
N ASP A 318 -5.49 4.98 21.76
CA ASP A 318 -4.99 3.73 22.35
C ASP A 318 -5.17 3.73 23.88
N ASN A 319 -5.20 4.89 24.53
CA ASN A 319 -5.45 4.98 25.96
C ASN A 319 -6.91 4.72 26.37
N TYR A 320 -7.82 4.69 25.40
CA TYR A 320 -9.26 4.47 25.62
C TYR A 320 -9.72 3.05 25.30
N PHE A 321 -8.81 2.11 25.01
CA PHE A 321 -9.17 0.69 24.91
C PHE A 321 -9.88 0.21 26.18
N LEU A 322 -10.89 -0.64 25.99
CA LEU A 322 -11.52 -1.42 27.05
C LEU A 322 -10.49 -2.41 27.63
N PRO A 323 -10.60 -2.79 28.92
CA PRO A 323 -9.86 -3.92 29.46
C PRO A 323 -9.99 -5.14 28.56
N ARG A 324 -8.90 -5.92 28.41
CA ARG A 324 -8.80 -7.06 27.49
C ARG A 324 -9.98 -8.03 27.62
N GLU A 325 -10.47 -8.26 28.84
CA GLU A 325 -11.60 -9.15 29.12
C GLU A 325 -12.94 -8.66 28.56
N LEU A 326 -13.06 -7.35 28.34
CA LEU A 326 -14.23 -6.67 27.78
C LEU A 326 -14.08 -6.37 26.28
N THR A 327 -12.88 -6.55 25.72
CA THR A 327 -12.64 -6.38 24.28
C THR A 327 -13.44 -7.40 23.49
N PRO A 328 -14.18 -6.99 22.43
CA PRO A 328 -14.93 -7.91 21.59
C PRO A 328 -14.03 -8.99 20.97
N LYS A 329 -14.60 -10.17 20.73
CA LYS A 329 -13.92 -11.26 20.03
C LYS A 329 -14.34 -11.33 18.57
N ASP A 330 -13.42 -11.76 17.70
CA ASP A 330 -13.68 -12.03 16.30
C ASP A 330 -14.39 -13.37 16.07
N GLU A 331 -14.64 -13.70 14.80
CA GLU A 331 -15.27 -14.94 14.36
C GLU A 331 -14.49 -16.22 14.74
N PHE A 332 -13.21 -16.08 15.12
CA PHE A 332 -12.33 -17.16 15.55
C PHE A 332 -12.14 -17.21 17.07
N GLY A 333 -12.81 -16.33 17.82
CA GLY A 333 -12.71 -16.25 19.27
C GLY A 333 -11.48 -15.51 19.81
N ASN A 334 -10.70 -14.86 18.94
CA ASN A 334 -9.58 -14.01 19.32
C ASN A 334 -10.06 -12.60 19.64
N TYR A 335 -9.36 -11.89 20.54
CA TYR A 335 -9.69 -10.49 20.83
C TYR A 335 -9.47 -9.61 19.60
N ASN A 336 -10.49 -8.86 19.22
CA ASN A 336 -10.46 -7.94 18.09
C ASN A 336 -10.19 -6.52 18.59
N PHE A 337 -8.92 -6.10 18.55
CA PHE A 337 -8.52 -4.73 18.91
C PHE A 337 -8.72 -3.72 17.78
N GLU A 338 -9.05 -4.16 16.57
CA GLU A 338 -9.23 -3.29 15.41
C GLU A 338 -10.66 -2.77 15.28
N THR A 339 -11.65 -3.33 16.01
CA THR A 339 -13.02 -2.81 15.99
C THR A 339 -13.14 -1.57 16.87
N ILE A 340 -13.96 -0.62 16.42
CA ILE A 340 -14.30 0.58 17.20
C ILE A 340 -14.91 0.24 18.57
N ASP A 341 -15.58 -0.92 18.66
CA ASP A 341 -16.20 -1.40 19.90
C ASP A 341 -15.17 -1.92 20.92
N ALA A 342 -13.88 -1.97 20.56
CA ALA A 342 -12.78 -2.21 21.50
C ALA A 342 -12.43 -0.94 22.30
N LEU A 343 -12.88 0.23 21.86
CA LEU A 343 -12.73 1.50 22.56
C LEU A 343 -13.92 1.76 23.48
N ASP A 344 -13.65 2.42 24.59
CA ASP A 344 -14.68 2.96 25.48
C ASP A 344 -15.16 4.31 24.97
N LEU A 345 -16.12 4.24 24.06
CA LEU A 345 -16.67 5.39 23.37
C LEU A 345 -17.39 6.34 24.33
N GLU A 346 -18.03 5.81 25.38
CA GLU A 346 -18.74 6.61 26.38
C GLU A 346 -17.74 7.45 27.19
N LEU A 347 -16.69 6.83 27.72
CA LEU A 347 -15.64 7.55 28.45
C LEU A 347 -14.94 8.58 27.56
N PHE A 348 -14.66 8.22 26.30
CA PHE A 348 -14.03 9.14 25.37
C PHE A 348 -14.91 10.37 25.11
N ASN A 349 -16.19 10.20 24.75
CA ASN A 349 -17.08 11.34 24.49
C ASN A 349 -17.27 12.19 25.76
N ASP A 350 -17.47 11.59 26.94
CA ASP A 350 -17.56 12.29 28.21
C ASP A 350 -16.32 13.16 28.47
N HIS A 351 -15.12 12.59 28.30
CA HIS A 351 -13.88 13.32 28.50
C HIS A 351 -13.71 14.49 27.54
N ILE A 352 -13.99 14.29 26.24
CA ILE A 352 -13.85 15.37 25.26
C ILE A 352 -14.87 16.48 25.52
N ILE A 353 -16.13 16.16 25.83
CA ILE A 353 -17.16 17.15 26.16
C ILE A 353 -16.76 17.95 27.40
N LYS A 354 -16.37 17.28 28.49
CA LYS A 354 -15.89 17.94 29.71
C LYS A 354 -14.72 18.87 29.44
N LEU A 355 -13.75 18.44 28.65
CA LEU A 355 -12.63 19.28 28.24
C LEU A 355 -13.10 20.50 27.43
N MET A 356 -14.01 20.32 26.48
CA MET A 356 -14.57 21.42 25.68
C MET A 356 -15.38 22.43 26.52
N LEU A 357 -15.99 21.97 27.62
CA LEU A 357 -16.66 22.81 28.62
C LEU A 357 -15.69 23.46 29.62
N GLY A 358 -14.39 23.14 29.54
CA GLY A 358 -13.36 23.68 30.42
C GLY A 358 -13.33 23.00 31.80
N GLU A 359 -13.83 21.78 31.92
CA GLU A 359 -13.74 20.95 33.12
C GLU A 359 -12.41 20.18 33.17
N GLU A 360 -12.04 19.72 34.38
CA GLU A 360 -10.86 18.87 34.57
C GLU A 360 -11.22 17.39 34.36
N VAL A 361 -10.41 16.68 33.57
CA VAL A 361 -10.54 15.24 33.35
C VAL A 361 -9.24 14.54 33.70
N LYS A 362 -9.32 13.27 34.11
CA LYS A 362 -8.15 12.41 34.30
C LYS A 362 -8.00 11.51 33.08
N LEU A 363 -7.01 11.78 32.23
CA LEU A 363 -6.79 10.98 31.02
C LEU A 363 -6.37 9.56 31.41
N PRO A 364 -6.95 8.51 30.80
CA PRO A 364 -6.52 7.15 31.03
C PRO A 364 -5.14 6.91 30.41
N ILE A 365 -4.47 5.86 30.89
CA ILE A 365 -3.27 5.28 30.25
C ILE A 365 -3.54 3.80 30.09
N PHE A 366 -3.47 3.26 28.89
CA PHE A 366 -3.70 1.83 28.66
C PHE A 366 -2.37 1.07 28.61
N ASN A 367 -2.27 0.00 29.40
CA ASN A 367 -1.10 -0.86 29.40
C ASN A 367 -1.38 -2.11 28.55
N PHE A 368 -0.88 -2.14 27.32
CA PHE A 368 -1.08 -3.26 26.38
C PHE A 368 -0.56 -4.60 26.91
N LYS A 369 0.53 -4.59 27.69
CA LYS A 369 1.10 -5.82 28.28
C LYS A 369 0.14 -6.42 29.31
N LYS A 370 -0.37 -5.59 30.22
CA LYS A 370 -1.35 -6.00 31.25
C LYS A 370 -2.77 -6.14 30.71
N GLY A 371 -3.08 -5.51 29.58
CA GLY A 371 -4.42 -5.47 28.99
C GLY A 371 -5.44 -4.67 29.80
N VAL A 372 -5.00 -3.69 30.61
CA VAL A 372 -5.88 -2.89 31.49
C VAL A 372 -5.43 -1.43 31.53
N ARG A 373 -6.33 -0.54 31.95
CA ARG A 373 -6.01 0.87 32.21
C ARG A 373 -5.28 1.03 33.53
N GLU A 374 -4.29 1.92 33.55
CA GLU A 374 -3.55 2.29 34.75
C GLU A 374 -4.19 3.48 35.48
N GLU A 375 -4.05 3.52 36.81
CA GLU A 375 -4.63 4.57 37.65
C GLU A 375 -3.78 5.84 37.72
N ASN A 376 -2.58 5.86 37.15
CA ASN A 376 -1.61 6.96 37.19
C ASN A 376 -1.85 8.05 36.11
N GLY A 377 -3.04 8.07 35.51
CA GLY A 377 -3.44 9.06 34.51
C GLY A 377 -3.28 10.52 34.95
N LYS A 378 -2.87 11.38 34.02
CA LYS A 378 -2.66 12.81 34.25
C LYS A 378 -3.99 13.56 34.27
N LYS A 379 -4.17 14.45 35.25
CA LYS A 379 -5.27 15.42 35.27
C LYS A 379 -4.98 16.58 34.33
N VAL A 380 -5.94 16.90 33.47
CA VAL A 380 -5.82 17.95 32.45
C VAL A 380 -7.10 18.76 32.40
N LYS A 381 -6.98 20.04 32.06
CA LYS A 381 -8.08 20.99 31.90
C LYS A 381 -7.76 21.84 30.67
N LEU A 382 -8.76 22.09 29.83
CA LEU A 382 -8.57 22.85 28.60
C LEU A 382 -8.52 24.36 28.88
N ASP A 383 -7.42 25.02 28.51
CA ASP A 383 -7.31 26.48 28.50
C ASP A 383 -8.06 27.08 27.30
N LYS A 384 -8.43 28.37 27.37
CA LYS A 384 -9.19 29.08 26.29
C LYS A 384 -8.58 28.96 24.88
N ASN A 385 -7.24 28.88 24.79
CA ASN A 385 -6.49 28.80 23.53
C ASN A 385 -5.94 27.38 23.25
N GLN A 386 -6.37 26.37 24.02
CA GLN A 386 -6.01 24.99 23.74
C GLN A 386 -6.93 24.36 22.69
N ILE A 387 -6.35 23.45 21.92
CA ILE A 387 -7.02 22.61 20.92
C ILE A 387 -6.68 21.15 21.21
N ILE A 388 -7.64 20.26 21.08
CA ILE A 388 -7.43 18.83 21.34
C ILE A 388 -6.98 18.17 20.03
N LEU A 389 -5.88 17.43 20.07
CA LEU A 389 -5.44 16.57 18.96
C LEU A 389 -5.68 15.12 19.37
N VAL A 390 -6.46 14.38 18.59
CA VAL A 390 -6.74 12.98 18.84
C VAL A 390 -6.17 12.16 17.69
N GLU A 391 -5.35 11.18 18.01
CA GLU A 391 -4.77 10.27 17.01
C GLU A 391 -5.14 8.81 17.27
N GLY A 392 -5.43 8.08 16.19
CA GLY A 392 -5.71 6.65 16.22
C GLY A 392 -6.51 6.20 15.01
N ILE A 393 -6.62 4.88 14.80
CA ILE A 393 -7.18 4.30 13.57
C ILE A 393 -8.66 4.67 13.33
N HIS A 394 -9.43 4.94 14.39
CA HIS A 394 -10.85 5.28 14.29
C HIS A 394 -11.16 6.79 14.29
N GLY A 395 -10.15 7.66 14.21
CA GLY A 395 -10.35 9.11 14.32
C GLY A 395 -11.37 9.70 13.32
N LEU A 396 -11.56 9.08 12.15
CA LEU A 396 -12.52 9.52 11.14
C LEU A 396 -13.92 8.91 11.30
N ASN A 397 -14.09 7.90 12.15
CA ASN A 397 -15.36 7.22 12.33
C ASN A 397 -16.32 8.07 13.18
N GLU A 398 -17.45 8.51 12.61
CA GLU A 398 -18.38 9.39 13.32
C GLU A 398 -18.97 8.76 14.60
N LYS A 399 -19.00 7.42 14.73
CA LYS A 399 -19.41 6.74 15.97
C LYS A 399 -18.53 7.11 17.17
N LEU A 400 -17.25 7.44 16.94
CA LEU A 400 -16.28 7.82 17.96
C LEU A 400 -16.63 9.17 18.59
N THR A 401 -17.17 10.10 17.79
CA THR A 401 -17.38 11.51 18.19
C THR A 401 -18.84 11.94 18.07
N ARG A 402 -19.77 11.00 18.21
CA ARG A 402 -21.21 11.18 17.93
C ARG A 402 -21.85 12.33 18.72
N ASP A 403 -21.35 12.62 19.92
CA ASP A 403 -21.90 13.63 20.82
C ASP A 403 -21.23 15.00 20.65
N ILE A 404 -20.24 15.10 19.75
CA ILE A 404 -19.44 16.30 19.51
C ILE A 404 -19.98 17.02 18.26
N PRO A 405 -20.21 18.35 18.29
CA PRO A 405 -20.71 19.10 17.14
C PRO A 405 -19.78 19.02 15.92
N LYS A 406 -20.33 18.77 14.73
CA LYS A 406 -19.55 18.61 13.49
C LYS A 406 -18.65 19.80 13.17
N ASP A 407 -19.15 21.02 13.34
CA ASP A 407 -18.41 22.26 13.03
C ASP A 407 -17.24 22.53 13.98
N SER A 408 -17.15 21.78 15.08
CA SER A 408 -16.03 21.86 16.03
C SER A 408 -14.91 20.86 15.74
N LYS A 409 -15.10 19.98 14.75
CA LYS A 409 -14.18 18.93 14.36
C LYS A 409 -13.36 19.36 13.14
N TYR A 410 -12.13 18.87 13.07
CA TYR A 410 -11.32 18.90 11.86
C TYR A 410 -10.65 17.53 11.68
N ARG A 411 -10.94 16.87 10.58
CA ARG A 411 -10.57 15.49 10.31
C ARG A 411 -9.41 15.44 9.32
N ILE A 412 -8.32 14.79 9.70
CA ILE A 412 -7.12 14.63 8.89
C ILE A 412 -6.93 13.13 8.63
N TYR A 413 -6.90 12.75 7.35
CA TYR A 413 -6.45 11.43 6.94
C TYR A 413 -4.97 11.47 6.57
N ILE A 414 -4.17 10.52 7.06
CA ILE A 414 -2.75 10.40 6.74
C ILE A 414 -2.44 9.00 6.21
N SER A 415 -1.75 8.91 5.07
CA SER A 415 -1.32 7.64 4.50
C SER A 415 -0.04 7.78 3.67
N ALA A 416 0.71 6.69 3.55
CA ALA A 416 1.91 6.61 2.71
C ALA A 416 1.51 6.35 1.26
N LEU A 417 0.94 7.37 0.61
CA LEU A 417 0.43 7.27 -0.76
C LEU A 417 1.61 7.35 -1.75
N THR A 418 2.39 6.27 -1.79
CA THR A 418 3.53 6.10 -2.70
C THR A 418 3.05 6.26 -4.14
N GLN A 419 3.63 7.23 -4.85
CA GLN A 419 3.38 7.50 -6.27
C GLN A 419 4.53 6.99 -7.17
N LEU A 420 5.69 6.69 -6.59
CA LEU A 420 6.85 6.22 -7.34
C LEU A 420 6.66 4.77 -7.83
N ASN A 421 6.73 4.58 -9.14
CA ASN A 421 6.63 3.27 -9.79
C ASN A 421 8.00 2.76 -10.26
N LEU A 422 8.14 1.45 -10.45
CA LEU A 422 9.35 0.84 -11.01
C LEU A 422 9.51 1.28 -12.48
N ASP A 423 8.44 1.18 -13.25
CA ASP A 423 8.32 1.62 -14.64
C ASP A 423 6.86 1.97 -14.98
N GLU A 424 6.52 2.12 -16.26
CA GLU A 424 5.18 2.52 -16.70
C GLU A 424 4.06 1.55 -16.28
N HIS A 425 4.38 0.27 -16.05
CA HIS A 425 3.40 -0.80 -15.84
C HIS A 425 3.54 -1.52 -14.49
N ASN A 426 4.70 -1.40 -13.84
CA ASN A 426 5.03 -2.04 -12.58
C ASN A 426 5.00 -1.02 -11.45
N ARG A 427 3.84 -0.88 -10.80
CA ARG A 427 3.66 0.04 -9.67
C ARG A 427 4.11 -0.55 -8.34
N ILE A 428 4.51 0.32 -7.42
CA ILE A 428 4.73 -0.04 -6.00
C ILE A 428 3.49 0.35 -5.23
N SER A 429 2.85 -0.62 -4.55
CA SER A 429 1.66 -0.32 -3.76
C SER A 429 1.99 0.40 -2.46
N THR A 430 1.06 1.27 -2.05
CA THR A 430 0.99 1.79 -0.68
C THR A 430 1.05 0.67 0.37
N THR A 431 0.51 -0.51 0.06
CA THR A 431 0.53 -1.67 0.97
C THR A 431 1.95 -2.20 1.18
N GLU A 432 2.72 -2.40 0.10
CA GLU A 432 4.10 -2.87 0.16
C GLU A 432 5.01 -1.86 0.88
N THR A 433 4.92 -0.56 0.55
CA THR A 433 5.69 0.49 1.24
C THR A 433 5.38 0.52 2.74
N ARG A 434 4.10 0.39 3.12
CA ARG A 434 3.71 0.41 4.54
C ARG A 434 4.12 -0.86 5.29
N LEU A 435 4.12 -2.01 4.62
CA LEU A 435 4.67 -3.25 5.16
C LEU A 435 6.17 -3.11 5.41
N LEU A 436 6.93 -2.55 4.46
CA LEU A 436 8.36 -2.28 4.65
C LEU A 436 8.63 -1.32 5.81
N ARG A 437 7.89 -0.21 5.91
CA ARG A 437 7.95 0.69 7.07
C ARG A 437 7.67 -0.06 8.38
N ARG A 438 6.70 -0.97 8.37
CA ARG A 438 6.31 -1.74 9.55
C ARG A 438 7.38 -2.74 9.98
N ILE A 439 7.95 -3.49 9.03
CA ILE A 439 9.02 -4.47 9.29
C ILE A 439 10.18 -3.80 10.00
N VAL A 440 10.65 -2.66 9.49
CA VAL A 440 11.78 -1.95 10.09
C VAL A 440 11.42 -1.42 11.48
N ARG A 441 10.27 -0.78 11.65
CA ARG A 441 9.82 -0.24 12.94
C ARG A 441 9.61 -1.31 14.00
N ASP A 442 8.92 -2.39 13.65
CA ASP A 442 8.53 -3.43 14.60
C ASP A 442 9.78 -4.19 15.10
N ASN A 443 10.76 -4.40 14.21
CA ASN A 443 12.08 -4.92 14.58
C ASN A 443 12.85 -3.98 15.53
N GLN A 444 12.93 -2.69 15.19
CA GLN A 444 13.71 -1.74 15.99
C GLN A 444 13.08 -1.42 17.36
N PHE A 445 11.75 -1.31 17.44
CA PHE A 445 11.08 -0.72 18.61
C PHE A 445 10.06 -1.63 19.29
N ARG A 446 9.67 -2.76 18.68
CA ARG A 446 8.59 -3.62 19.20
C ARG A 446 9.00 -5.06 19.48
N SER A 447 10.28 -5.40 19.31
CA SER A 447 10.80 -6.75 19.54
C SER A 447 10.06 -7.83 18.74
N SER A 448 9.58 -7.48 17.55
CA SER A 448 8.93 -8.39 16.62
C SER A 448 9.78 -8.49 15.36
N ASP A 449 10.05 -9.69 14.89
CA ASP A 449 10.86 -9.90 13.69
C ASP A 449 10.05 -9.67 12.40
N ALA A 450 10.75 -9.74 11.26
CA ALA A 450 10.13 -9.54 9.96
C ALA A 450 9.10 -10.63 9.62
N GLU A 451 9.36 -11.87 10.03
CA GLU A 451 8.47 -13.00 9.79
C GLU A 451 7.13 -12.80 10.50
N GLU A 452 7.15 -12.52 11.81
CA GLU A 452 5.94 -12.27 12.61
C GLU A 452 5.14 -11.08 12.04
N THR A 453 5.84 -10.01 11.63
CA THR A 453 5.21 -8.83 11.03
C THR A 453 4.48 -9.17 9.73
N ILE A 454 5.12 -9.95 8.83
CA ILE A 454 4.52 -10.38 7.56
C ILE A 454 3.32 -11.28 7.80
N LEU A 455 3.42 -12.26 8.72
CA LEU A 455 2.33 -13.19 9.01
C LEU A 455 1.11 -12.50 9.65
N MET A 456 1.32 -11.43 10.42
CA MET A 456 0.25 -10.62 11.01
C MET A 456 -0.40 -9.65 10.00
N TRP A 457 0.32 -9.26 8.94
CA TRP A 457 -0.09 -8.20 8.01
C TRP A 457 -1.51 -8.36 7.42
N PRO A 458 -1.98 -9.56 7.02
CA PRO A 458 -3.34 -9.74 6.51
C PRO A 458 -4.43 -9.32 7.51
N SER A 459 -4.24 -9.60 8.80
CA SER A 459 -5.19 -9.22 9.86
C SER A 459 -5.30 -7.71 9.99
N VAL A 460 -4.15 -7.03 9.96
CA VAL A 460 -4.05 -5.56 10.01
C VAL A 460 -4.78 -4.96 8.80
N ARG A 461 -4.52 -5.50 7.59
CA ARG A 461 -5.18 -5.05 6.36
C ARG A 461 -6.69 -5.20 6.44
N LYS A 462 -7.20 -6.33 6.96
CA LYS A 462 -8.63 -6.54 7.21
C LYS A 462 -9.20 -5.49 8.18
N GLY A 463 -8.47 -5.10 9.22
CA GLY A 463 -8.86 -3.99 10.11
C GLY A 463 -8.98 -2.67 9.36
N GLU A 464 -7.99 -2.33 8.54
CA GLU A 464 -7.96 -1.08 7.75
C GLU A 464 -9.12 -0.98 6.75
N GLU A 465 -9.41 -2.07 6.04
CA GLU A 465 -10.52 -2.13 5.08
C GLU A 465 -11.89 -1.97 5.72
N ASN A 466 -12.06 -2.45 6.95
CA ASN A 466 -13.34 -2.38 7.65
C ASN A 466 -13.54 -1.04 8.37
N TYR A 467 -12.46 -0.44 8.88
CA TYR A 467 -12.57 0.62 9.88
C TYR A 467 -11.86 1.93 9.55
N ILE A 468 -11.04 1.98 8.51
CA ILE A 468 -10.28 3.18 8.14
C ILE A 468 -10.67 3.66 6.73
N PHE A 469 -10.46 2.83 5.71
CA PHE A 469 -10.72 3.22 4.31
C PHE A 469 -12.17 3.62 4.02
N PRO A 470 -13.21 3.04 4.66
CA PRO A 470 -14.59 3.48 4.47
C PRO A 470 -14.85 4.93 4.87
N TYR A 471 -14.01 5.51 5.73
CA TYR A 471 -14.17 6.87 6.29
C TYR A 471 -13.13 7.86 5.74
N GLN A 472 -12.23 7.45 4.84
CA GLN A 472 -11.11 8.31 4.42
C GLN A 472 -11.58 9.58 3.69
N GLU A 473 -12.65 9.49 2.90
CA GLU A 473 -13.24 10.63 2.18
C GLU A 473 -14.04 11.57 3.09
N ASP A 474 -14.35 11.16 4.33
CA ASP A 474 -14.97 12.04 5.34
C ASP A 474 -13.96 13.02 5.96
N ALA A 475 -12.66 12.86 5.67
CA ALA A 475 -11.62 13.77 6.12
C ALA A 475 -11.75 15.16 5.49
N ASP A 476 -11.52 16.22 6.26
CA ASP A 476 -11.49 17.60 5.77
C ASP A 476 -10.23 17.86 4.93
N ILE A 477 -9.13 17.18 5.25
CA ILE A 477 -7.89 17.20 4.48
C ILE A 477 -7.17 15.84 4.56
N MET A 478 -6.39 15.54 3.53
CA MET A 478 -5.54 14.37 3.47
C MET A 478 -4.07 14.79 3.41
N PHE A 479 -3.20 14.00 4.05
CA PHE A 479 -1.76 14.20 4.04
C PHE A 479 -1.04 12.95 3.53
N ASN A 480 -0.31 13.10 2.43
CA ASN A 480 0.58 12.06 1.93
C ASN A 480 1.88 12.06 2.73
N SER A 481 2.10 11.00 3.52
CA SER A 481 3.31 10.83 4.32
C SER A 481 4.44 10.12 3.58
N SER A 482 4.27 9.76 2.31
CA SER A 482 5.34 9.19 1.49
C SER A 482 6.42 10.23 1.21
N LEU A 483 7.67 9.77 1.19
CA LEU A 483 8.85 10.56 0.86
C LEU A 483 9.58 9.84 -0.30
N PRO A 484 9.89 10.50 -1.42
CA PRO A 484 10.43 9.79 -2.58
C PRO A 484 11.75 9.04 -2.32
N TYR A 485 12.57 9.53 -1.40
CA TYR A 485 13.84 8.89 -1.01
C TYR A 485 13.67 7.74 0.01
N GLU A 486 12.46 7.44 0.48
CA GLU A 486 12.28 6.56 1.64
C GLU A 486 12.69 5.11 1.38
N LEU A 487 12.36 4.55 0.21
CA LEU A 487 12.70 3.17 -0.12
C LEU A 487 14.23 2.96 -0.27
N PRO A 488 14.99 3.86 -0.92
CA PRO A 488 16.46 3.87 -0.87
C PRO A 488 17.08 3.85 0.54
N VAL A 489 16.39 4.40 1.54
CA VAL A 489 16.85 4.41 2.94
C VAL A 489 16.39 3.15 3.67
N ILE A 490 15.09 2.84 3.61
CA ILE A 490 14.45 1.68 4.24
C ILE A 490 15.11 0.38 3.79
N LYS A 491 15.51 0.27 2.53
CA LYS A 491 16.22 -0.88 1.95
C LYS A 491 17.34 -1.39 2.86
N LYS A 492 18.18 -0.49 3.37
CA LYS A 492 19.35 -0.83 4.20
C LYS A 492 18.98 -1.53 5.51
N TYR A 493 17.78 -1.27 6.01
CA TYR A 493 17.25 -1.87 7.23
C TYR A 493 16.37 -3.08 6.95
N ALA A 494 15.58 -3.05 5.88
CA ALA A 494 14.63 -4.10 5.55
C ALA A 494 15.31 -5.33 4.90
N GLU A 495 16.29 -5.14 4.00
CA GLU A 495 16.90 -6.26 3.28
C GLU A 495 17.55 -7.31 4.20
N PRO A 496 18.34 -6.95 5.24
CA PRO A 496 18.89 -7.95 6.16
C PRO A 496 17.80 -8.77 6.85
N LEU A 497 16.76 -8.10 7.34
CA LEU A 497 15.66 -8.74 8.07
C LEU A 497 14.84 -9.68 7.17
N LEU A 498 14.61 -9.29 5.92
CA LEU A 498 13.88 -10.11 4.95
C LEU A 498 14.69 -11.34 4.52
N ARG A 499 16.02 -11.23 4.45
CA ARG A 499 16.92 -12.35 4.09
C ARG A 499 17.08 -13.38 5.20
N GLU A 500 16.79 -13.01 6.45
CA GLU A 500 16.81 -13.93 7.60
C GLU A 500 15.60 -14.88 7.65
N ILE A 501 14.54 -14.58 6.90
CA ILE A 501 13.33 -15.41 6.86
C ILE A 501 13.65 -16.75 6.20
N ASP A 502 13.34 -17.84 6.91
CA ASP A 502 13.59 -19.20 6.43
C ASP A 502 12.74 -19.52 5.18
N LYS A 503 13.32 -20.27 4.25
CA LYS A 503 12.66 -20.70 3.01
C LYS A 503 11.42 -21.56 3.26
N ASP A 504 11.35 -22.26 4.39
CA ASP A 504 10.24 -23.12 4.77
C ASP A 504 9.12 -22.31 5.45
N SER A 505 9.35 -21.01 5.73
CA SER A 505 8.34 -20.11 6.29
C SER A 505 7.27 -19.73 5.27
N ARG A 506 6.03 -19.60 5.75
CA ARG A 506 4.91 -19.04 4.99
C ARG A 506 5.10 -17.57 4.63
N ALA A 507 5.97 -16.84 5.34
CA ALA A 507 6.32 -15.46 5.04
C ALA A 507 7.28 -15.32 3.86
N PHE A 508 7.95 -16.41 3.46
CA PHE A 508 9.05 -16.37 2.50
C PHE A 508 8.66 -15.78 1.14
N SER A 509 7.50 -16.19 0.59
CA SER A 509 6.97 -15.66 -0.69
C SER A 509 6.90 -14.12 -0.69
N VAL A 510 6.28 -13.56 0.35
CA VAL A 510 6.14 -12.11 0.52
C VAL A 510 7.50 -11.45 0.74
N ALA A 511 8.40 -12.08 1.49
CA ALA A 511 9.75 -11.58 1.70
C ALA A 511 10.54 -11.48 0.38
N GLN A 512 10.44 -12.49 -0.49
CA GLN A 512 11.09 -12.48 -1.79
C GLN A 512 10.51 -11.40 -2.72
N GLU A 513 9.19 -11.18 -2.71
CA GLU A 513 8.56 -10.10 -3.48
C GLU A 513 9.01 -8.71 -3.00
N LEU A 514 9.11 -8.50 -1.69
CA LEU A 514 9.65 -7.25 -1.14
C LEU A 514 11.14 -7.06 -1.48
N LEU A 515 11.96 -8.12 -1.39
CA LEU A 515 13.37 -8.09 -1.79
C LEU A 515 13.52 -7.80 -3.29
N GLU A 516 12.65 -8.35 -4.12
CA GLU A 516 12.60 -8.09 -5.55
C GLU A 516 12.34 -6.61 -5.84
N ILE A 517 11.33 -6.01 -5.19
CA ILE A 517 11.05 -4.56 -5.31
C ILE A 517 12.27 -3.74 -4.85
N LEU A 518 12.82 -4.05 -3.67
CA LEU A 518 13.97 -3.33 -3.13
C LEU A 518 15.21 -3.46 -4.00
N SER A 519 15.37 -4.55 -4.75
CA SER A 519 16.53 -4.79 -5.62
C SER A 519 16.70 -3.72 -6.71
N TYR A 520 15.61 -3.06 -7.10
CA TYR A 520 15.63 -1.99 -8.11
C TYR A 520 16.08 -0.63 -7.57
N PHE A 521 16.17 -0.46 -6.26
CA PHE A 521 16.62 0.79 -5.64
C PHE A 521 18.12 0.78 -5.37
N VAL A 522 18.79 1.89 -5.70
CA VAL A 522 20.12 2.18 -5.16
C VAL A 522 19.99 2.70 -3.73
N ASN A 523 21.00 2.44 -2.90
CA ASN A 523 21.04 2.97 -1.54
C ASN A 523 21.27 4.48 -1.54
N LEU A 524 20.55 5.19 -0.67
CA LEU A 524 20.90 6.55 -0.26
C LEU A 524 21.88 6.45 0.92
N GLU A 525 23.17 6.57 0.66
CA GLU A 525 24.22 6.34 1.67
C GLU A 525 24.29 7.47 2.72
N ASP A 526 24.21 8.74 2.29
CA ASP A 526 24.24 9.90 3.19
C ASP A 526 22.88 10.17 3.85
N GLU A 527 22.65 9.56 5.02
CA GLU A 527 21.47 9.83 5.84
C GLU A 527 21.59 11.10 6.71
N SER A 528 22.75 11.78 6.73
CA SER A 528 22.95 12.97 7.57
C SER A 528 22.07 14.15 7.12
N ALA A 529 21.61 14.11 5.88
CA ALA A 529 20.67 15.06 5.33
C ALA A 529 19.25 14.89 5.91
N ILE A 530 18.90 13.70 6.42
CA ILE A 530 17.56 13.41 6.91
C ILE A 530 17.37 14.10 8.27
N PRO A 531 16.45 15.08 8.38
CA PRO A 531 16.22 15.81 9.62
C PRO A 531 15.79 14.88 10.77
N PRO A 532 16.20 15.15 12.03
CA PRO A 532 15.75 14.36 13.18
C PRO A 532 14.24 14.42 13.43
N ASN A 533 13.53 15.40 12.89
CA ASN A 533 12.07 15.51 12.95
C ASN A 533 11.39 14.96 11.68
N SER A 534 12.13 14.33 10.77
CA SER A 534 11.57 13.66 9.60
C SER A 534 10.63 12.53 10.02
N LEU A 535 9.55 12.35 9.27
CA LEU A 535 8.60 11.28 9.54
C LEU A 535 9.24 9.89 9.38
N ILE A 536 10.22 9.74 8.48
CA ILE A 536 10.89 8.44 8.28
C ILE A 536 11.65 7.97 9.54
N LYS A 537 12.05 8.90 10.41
CA LYS A 537 12.77 8.61 11.67
C LYS A 537 11.91 7.84 12.69
N GLU A 538 10.59 7.82 12.51
CA GLU A 538 9.68 6.90 13.22
C GLU A 538 9.99 5.43 12.94
N PHE A 539 10.47 5.13 11.73
CA PHE A 539 10.69 3.77 11.29
C PHE A 539 12.15 3.36 11.43
N ILE A 540 13.09 4.23 11.01
CA ILE A 540 14.53 3.91 10.97
C ILE A 540 15.31 4.33 12.23
N GLY A 541 14.65 5.05 13.16
CA GLY A 541 15.25 5.55 14.40
C GLY A 541 15.99 6.89 14.27
N GLY A 542 16.40 7.44 15.41
CA GLY A 542 17.07 8.74 15.50
C GLY A 542 16.13 9.95 15.46
N SER A 543 14.85 9.75 15.78
CA SER A 543 13.87 10.83 15.89
C SER A 543 14.18 11.72 17.10
N CYS A 544 14.01 13.05 16.95
CA CYS A 544 13.99 13.98 18.08
C CYS A 544 12.59 14.18 18.68
N LEU A 545 11.59 13.52 18.10
CA LEU A 545 10.21 13.49 18.56
C LEU A 545 10.04 12.28 19.50
N ASP A 546 9.10 12.38 20.44
CA ASP A 546 8.76 11.27 21.35
C ASP A 546 7.74 10.37 20.64
N VAL A 547 8.25 9.48 19.76
CA VAL A 547 7.45 8.69 18.79
C VAL A 547 7.24 7.26 19.23
#